data_AF-A0A178K3D6-F1
#
_entry.id   AF-A0A178K3D6-F1
#
_cell.length_a   1.000
_cell.length_b   1.000
_cell.length_c   1.000
_cell.angle_alpha   90.00
_cell.angle_beta   90.00
_cell.angle_gamma   90.00
#
_symmetry.space_group_name_H-M   'P 1'
#
loop_
_entity.id
_entity.type
_entity.pdbx_description
1 polymer ?
#
loop_
_entity_poly.entity_id
_entity_poly.type
_entity_poly.pdbx_seq_one_letter_code
_entity_poly.pdbx_strand_id
1 'polypeptide(L)'
;MASIIFSAKDIFEQEFGREVRGYSKVEVDEFLDDVIKDYETYAALVKSLRQEIAELKEELSRKPESASVQAEPLEMTATTSMTNFDILKRLNRLEKEVFGKQILDNSDL
;
A
#
# COMPACT_ATOMS: atom_id res chain seq x y z
N MET A 1 22.89 4.96 -0.60
CA MET A 1 22.03 5.00 -1.80
C MET A 1 22.43 6.23 -2.59
N ALA A 2 22.53 6.15 -3.92
CA ALA A 2 22.80 7.34 -4.73
C ALA A 2 21.56 8.25 -4.73
N SER A 3 21.76 9.55 -4.56
CA SER A 3 20.73 10.57 -4.73
C SER A 3 20.58 10.92 -6.21
N ILE A 4 19.36 11.24 -6.65
CA ILE A 4 19.15 11.79 -8.00
C ILE A 4 19.74 13.19 -8.04
N ILE A 5 20.61 13.43 -9.03
CA ILE A 5 21.39 14.68 -9.16
C ILE A 5 20.67 15.68 -10.08
N PHE A 6 20.02 15.19 -11.13
CA PHE A 6 19.36 16.02 -12.14
C PHE A 6 17.87 15.71 -12.23
N SER A 7 17.07 16.74 -12.52
CA SER A 7 15.70 16.62 -12.98
C SER A 7 15.64 16.70 -14.51
N ALA A 8 14.52 16.29 -15.10
CA ALA A 8 14.24 16.48 -16.53
C ALA A 8 14.44 17.95 -16.98
N LYS A 9 14.03 18.89 -16.13
CA LYS A 9 14.21 20.32 -16.36
C LYS A 9 15.69 20.73 -16.37
N ASP A 10 16.48 20.22 -15.42
CA ASP A 10 17.90 20.54 -15.36
C ASP A 10 18.63 20.06 -16.62
N ILE A 11 18.24 18.89 -17.16
CA ILE A 11 18.80 18.35 -18.40
C ILE A 11 18.40 19.22 -19.60
N PHE A 12 17.15 19.68 -19.66
CA PHE A 12 16.67 20.56 -20.72
C PHE A 12 17.36 21.94 -20.73
N GLU A 13 17.59 22.51 -19.55
CA GLU A 13 18.23 23.83 -19.40
C GLU A 13 19.77 23.77 -19.45
N GLN A 14 20.36 22.57 -19.58
CA GLN A 14 21.80 22.39 -19.59
C GLN A 14 22.43 22.96 -20.87
N GLU A 15 23.35 23.92 -20.70
CA GLU A 15 24.20 24.41 -21.76
C GLU A 15 25.58 23.73 -21.75
N PHE A 16 26.05 23.30 -22.92
CA PHE A 16 27.39 22.73 -23.08
C PHE A 16 28.34 23.71 -23.77
N GLY A 17 29.58 23.78 -23.28
CA GLY A 17 30.65 24.50 -23.95
C GLY A 17 30.96 23.91 -25.33
N ARG A 18 31.43 24.74 -26.26
CA ARG A 18 31.82 24.30 -27.60
C ARG A 18 33.32 24.09 -27.67
N GLU A 19 33.74 22.93 -28.17
CA GLU A 19 35.14 22.62 -28.45
C GLU A 19 35.35 22.29 -29.94
N VAL A 20 36.56 22.51 -30.45
CA VAL A 20 36.91 22.37 -31.89
C VAL A 20 36.71 20.94 -32.40
N ARG A 21 36.70 19.94 -31.51
CA ARG A 21 36.39 18.54 -31.81
C ARG A 21 35.36 17.98 -30.81
N GLY A 22 34.23 18.67 -30.68
CA GLY A 22 33.10 18.24 -29.86
C GLY A 22 32.09 17.38 -30.61
N TYR A 23 31.11 16.87 -29.86
CA TYR A 23 29.92 16.22 -30.42
C TYR A 23 29.04 17.21 -31.18
N SER A 24 28.26 16.70 -32.13
CA SER A 24 27.24 17.49 -32.84
C SER A 24 26.15 17.91 -31.86
N LYS A 25 25.88 19.23 -31.79
CA LYS A 25 24.81 19.76 -30.91
C LYS A 25 23.47 19.09 -31.20
N VAL A 26 23.14 18.88 -32.48
CA VAL A 26 21.85 18.28 -32.88
C VAL A 26 21.74 16.83 -32.40
N GLU A 27 22.80 16.04 -32.56
CA GLU A 27 22.79 14.63 -32.11
C GLU A 27 22.71 14.52 -30.59
N VAL A 28 23.39 15.44 -29.87
CA VAL A 28 23.30 15.51 -28.41
C VAL A 28 21.90 15.93 -27.97
N ASP A 29 21.31 16.96 -28.59
CA ASP A 29 19.96 17.42 -28.25
C ASP A 29 18.92 16.32 -28.49
N GLU A 30 18.96 15.62 -29.63
CA GLU A 30 18.06 14.51 -29.93
C GLU A 30 18.19 13.36 -28.92
N PHE A 31 19.43 13.05 -28.50
CA PHE A 31 19.66 12.08 -27.44
C PHE A 31 19.11 12.56 -26.08
N LEU A 32 19.33 13.83 -25.74
CA LEU A 32 18.86 14.40 -24.48
C LEU A 32 17.33 14.50 -24.42
N ASP A 33 16.65 14.68 -25.55
CA ASP A 33 15.18 14.62 -25.61
C ASP A 33 14.64 13.27 -25.13
N ASP A 34 15.28 12.17 -25.53
CA ASP A 34 14.87 10.83 -25.07
C ASP A 34 15.25 10.60 -23.60
N VAL A 35 16.42 11.06 -23.17
CA VAL A 35 16.81 11.01 -21.75
C VAL A 35 15.84 11.82 -20.87
N ILE A 36 15.38 12.97 -21.33
CA ILE A 36 14.38 13.80 -20.64
C ILE A 36 13.08 13.02 -20.46
N LYS A 37 12.55 12.40 -21.53
CA LYS A 37 11.33 11.57 -21.47
C LYS A 37 11.47 10.43 -20.46
N ASP A 38 12.63 9.78 -20.43
CA ASP A 38 12.90 8.72 -19.47
C ASP A 38 12.92 9.26 -18.03
N TYR A 39 13.55 10.42 -17.78
CA TYR A 39 13.55 11.05 -16.46
C TYR A 39 12.15 11.44 -15.98
N GLU A 40 11.31 11.97 -16.87
CA GLU A 40 9.90 12.25 -16.56
C GLU A 40 9.13 10.96 -16.23
N THR A 41 9.35 9.92 -17.03
CA THR A 41 8.73 8.60 -16.83
C THR A 41 9.14 7.99 -15.49
N TYR A 42 10.43 8.01 -15.15
CA TYR A 42 10.92 7.53 -13.86
C TYR A 42 10.41 8.36 -12.70
N ALA A 43 10.35 9.69 -12.82
CA ALA A 43 9.80 10.54 -11.78
C ALA A 43 8.32 10.24 -11.52
N ALA A 44 7.53 10.04 -12.58
CA ALA A 44 6.13 9.64 -12.48
C ALA A 44 5.97 8.26 -11.82
N LEU A 45 6.78 7.28 -12.23
CA LEU A 45 6.76 5.94 -11.66
C LEU A 45 7.10 5.94 -10.16
N VAL A 46 8.17 6.64 -9.78
CA VAL A 46 8.58 6.75 -8.36
C VAL A 46 7.48 7.44 -7.55
N LYS A 47 6.83 8.47 -8.09
CA LYS A 47 5.70 9.12 -7.43
C LYS A 47 4.53 8.15 -7.24
N SER A 48 4.16 7.41 -8.27
CA SER A 48 3.09 6.40 -8.22
C SER A 48 3.37 5.32 -7.17
N LEU A 49 4.58 4.74 -7.18
CA LEU A 49 4.98 3.71 -6.22
C LEU A 49 5.00 4.24 -4.78
N ARG A 50 5.47 5.47 -4.56
CA ARG A 50 5.45 6.08 -3.22
C ARG A 50 4.03 6.31 -2.73
N GLN A 51 3.11 6.70 -3.62
CA GLN A 51 1.71 6.86 -3.29
C GLN A 51 1.05 5.52 -2.94
N GLU A 52 1.25 4.48 -3.76
CA GLU A 52 0.74 3.14 -3.49
C GLU A 52 1.28 2.57 -2.17
N ILE A 53 2.57 2.75 -1.89
CA ILE A 53 3.16 2.36 -0.60
C ILE A 53 2.53 3.12 0.57
N ALA A 54 2.22 4.40 0.40
CA ALA A 54 1.57 5.20 1.44
C ALA A 54 0.14 4.72 1.71
N GLU A 55 -0.63 4.48 0.64
CA GLU A 55 -2.01 3.96 0.71
C GLU A 55 -2.03 2.57 1.38
N LEU A 56 -1.17 1.64 0.96
CA LEU A 56 -1.08 0.30 1.56
C LEU A 56 -0.69 0.35 3.04
N LYS A 57 0.24 1.23 3.42
CA LYS A 57 0.61 1.41 4.83
C LYS A 57 -0.55 1.97 5.65
N GLU A 58 -1.32 2.89 5.08
CA GLU A 58 -2.50 3.43 5.72
C GLU A 58 -3.57 2.34 5.93
N GLU A 59 -3.86 1.54 4.90
CA GLU A 59 -4.79 0.40 5.00
C GLU A 59 -4.35 -0.61 6.08
N LEU A 60 -3.05 -0.94 6.13
CA LEU A 60 -2.50 -1.84 7.15
C LEU A 60 -2.66 -1.27 8.56
N SER A 61 -2.43 0.04 8.75
CA SER A 61 -2.62 0.70 10.04
C SER A 61 -4.09 0.81 10.48
N ARG A 62 -5.02 0.88 9.52
CA ARG A 62 -6.46 0.90 9.78
C ARG A 62 -7.03 -0.48 10.09
N LYS A 63 -6.32 -1.56 9.72
CA LYS A 63 -6.71 -2.93 10.05
C LYS A 63 -6.28 -3.23 11.50
N PRO A 64 -7.22 -3.35 12.45
CA PRO A 64 -6.86 -3.61 13.84
C PRO A 64 -6.10 -4.94 13.91
N GLU A 65 -4.92 -4.92 14.55
CA GLU A 65 -4.16 -6.11 14.94
C GLU A 65 -5.09 -7.07 15.68
N SER A 66 -5.57 -8.07 14.97
CA SER A 66 -6.39 -9.15 15.50
C SER A 66 -5.65 -10.46 15.29
N ALA A 67 -4.42 -10.56 15.81
CA ALA A 67 -3.77 -11.83 16.17
C ALA A 67 -2.36 -11.63 16.73
N SER A 68 -2.26 -11.22 17.99
CA SER A 68 -1.19 -11.70 18.87
C SER A 68 -1.81 -12.14 20.19
N VAL A 69 -2.70 -13.13 20.11
CA VAL A 69 -3.11 -13.89 21.28
C VAL A 69 -1.94 -14.82 21.63
N GLN A 70 -0.93 -14.28 22.33
CA GLN A 70 -0.08 -15.10 23.18
C GLN A 70 -1.00 -15.66 24.28
N ALA A 71 -1.03 -16.99 24.35
CA ALA A 71 -1.73 -17.74 25.37
C ALA A 71 -1.21 -17.35 26.76
N GLU A 72 -2.11 -16.96 27.66
CA GLU A 72 -2.11 -17.26 29.11
C GLU A 72 -3.51 -16.85 29.67
N PRO A 73 -3.99 -17.49 30.76
CA PRO A 73 -5.42 -17.59 31.07
C PRO A 73 -5.97 -16.50 31.99
N LEU A 74 -7.24 -16.13 31.74
CA LEU A 74 -8.28 -15.61 32.66
C LEU A 74 -7.92 -14.40 33.54
N GLU A 75 -8.57 -13.25 33.29
CA GLU A 75 -9.54 -12.67 34.23
C GLU A 75 -10.25 -11.42 33.65
N MET A 76 -11.49 -11.26 34.10
CA MET A 76 -12.47 -10.24 33.72
C MET A 76 -11.94 -8.81 33.79
N THR A 77 -12.21 -7.99 32.76
CA THR A 77 -12.72 -6.61 32.94
C THR A 77 -13.25 -6.00 31.63
N ALA A 78 -14.48 -5.49 31.73
CA ALA A 78 -15.00 -4.27 31.10
C ALA A 78 -14.90 -4.07 29.57
N THR A 79 -16.01 -4.42 28.90
CA THR A 79 -16.81 -3.48 28.08
C THR A 79 -16.03 -2.38 27.31
N THR A 80 -15.52 -2.66 26.12
CA THR A 80 -15.26 -1.62 25.11
C THR A 80 -15.41 -2.21 23.71
N SER A 81 -16.24 -1.53 22.89
CA SER A 81 -16.38 -1.67 21.43
C SER A 81 -16.54 -3.10 20.88
N MET A 82 -17.69 -3.73 21.10
CA MET A 82 -18.09 -4.85 20.24
C MET A 82 -18.30 -4.29 18.83
N THR A 83 -17.39 -4.61 17.92
CA THR A 83 -17.50 -4.21 16.52
C THR A 83 -18.65 -4.98 15.84
N ASN A 84 -19.18 -4.46 14.74
CA ASN A 84 -20.26 -5.14 14.00
C ASN A 84 -19.92 -6.61 13.68
N PHE A 85 -18.64 -6.93 13.48
CA PHE A 85 -18.15 -8.30 13.27
C PHE A 85 -18.30 -9.19 14.51
N ASP A 86 -17.96 -8.68 15.70
CA ASP A 86 -18.10 -9.43 16.96
C ASP A 86 -19.56 -9.69 17.32
N ILE A 87 -20.43 -8.73 17.00
CA ILE A 87 -21.89 -8.87 17.14
C ILE A 87 -22.40 -10.00 16.24
N LEU A 88 -22.02 -10.01 14.96
CA LEU A 88 -22.41 -11.06 14.00
C LEU A 88 -21.88 -12.44 14.42
N LYS A 89 -20.63 -12.53 14.89
CA LYS A 89 -20.04 -13.79 15.36
C LYS A 89 -20.73 -14.32 16.62
N ARG A 90 -21.10 -13.43 17.54
CA ARG A 90 -21.87 -13.79 18.74
C ARG A 90 -23.29 -14.21 18.40
N LEU A 91 -23.95 -13.52 17.47
CA LEU A 91 -25.27 -13.89 16.94
C LEU A 91 -25.22 -15.28 16.29
N ASN A 92 -24.24 -15.54 15.41
CA ASN A 92 -24.11 -16.84 14.76
C ASN A 92 -23.87 -17.99 15.77
N ARG A 93 -23.10 -17.73 16.83
CA ARG A 93 -22.91 -18.69 17.93
C ARG A 93 -24.20 -18.93 18.70
N LEU A 94 -24.96 -17.86 19.01
CA LEU A 94 -26.26 -17.95 19.66
C LEU A 94 -27.26 -18.71 18.79
N GLU A 95 -27.31 -18.45 17.48
CA GLU A 95 -28.14 -19.21 16.54
C GLU A 95 -27.76 -20.69 16.55
N LYS A 96 -26.47 -21.03 16.53
CA LYS A 96 -26.04 -22.42 16.60
C LYS A 96 -26.38 -23.10 17.93
N GLU A 97 -26.31 -22.40 19.06
CA GLU A 97 -26.66 -22.99 20.37
C GLU A 97 -28.18 -23.09 20.59
N VAL A 98 -28.96 -22.12 20.10
CA VAL A 98 -30.42 -22.08 20.22
C VAL A 98 -31.08 -22.99 19.19
N PHE A 99 -30.68 -22.91 17.91
CA PHE A 99 -31.28 -23.71 16.83
C PHE A 99 -30.53 -25.01 16.55
N GLY A 100 -29.25 -25.12 16.87
CA GLY A 100 -28.50 -26.38 16.64
C GLY A 100 -28.99 -27.54 17.51
N LYS A 101 -29.67 -27.26 18.62
CA LYS A 101 -30.40 -28.28 19.39
C LYS A 101 -31.80 -28.55 18.84
N GLN A 102 -32.44 -27.55 18.22
CA GLN A 102 -33.80 -27.68 17.71
C GLN A 102 -33.87 -28.35 16.33
N ILE A 103 -32.79 -28.35 15.55
CA ILE A 103 -32.72 -29.15 14.30
C ILE A 103 -32.55 -30.65 14.61
N LEU A 104 -31.84 -30.99 15.69
CA LEU A 104 -31.70 -32.40 16.11
C LEU A 104 -32.98 -32.94 16.76
N ASP A 105 -33.72 -32.11 17.51
CA ASP A 105 -34.96 -32.54 18.17
C ASP A 105 -36.18 -32.58 17.23
N ASN A 106 -36.10 -31.94 16.05
CA ASN A 106 -37.19 -31.89 15.07
C ASN A 106 -36.90 -32.75 13.82
N SER A 107 -35.85 -33.58 13.86
CA SER A 107 -35.58 -34.63 12.86
C SER A 107 -35.93 -36.03 13.36
N ASP A 108 -36.46 -36.16 14.58
CA ASP A 108 -37.04 -37.38 15.16
C ASP A 108 -38.58 -37.28 15.30
N LEU A 109 -39.25 -36.73 14.27
CA LEU A 109 -40.70 -36.83 14.07
C LEU A 109 -41.00 -37.36 12.66
#